data_AF-A0A9N8W7P6-F1
#
_entry.id   AF-A0A9N8W7P6-F1
#
_cell.length_a   1.000
_cell.length_b   1.000
_cell.length_c   1.000
_cell.angle_alpha   90.00
_cell.angle_beta   90.00
_cell.angle_gamma   90.00
#
_symmetry.space_group_name_H-M   'P 1'
#
loop_
_entity.id
_entity.type
_entity.pdbx_description
1 polymer ?
#
loop_
_entity_poly.entity_id
_entity_poly.type
_entity_poly.pdbx_seq_one_letter_code
_entity_poly.pdbx_strand_id
1 'polypeptide(L)'
;MKLLGVTLPDNKYVKIALTYFYGIGLKTAEKICSQISVHKTCRLNELTEPQLNDLALILARMTLESELRRKVTANILHHRQIGTYVGKRHVMGYPVRGQRTKTNARTARKLNGKSITREYSSLASLHSSFSASDHLLKQPEVGFLTGLRNFNGLRYFPLVKLVNLFSRTLKR
;
A
#
# COMPACT_ATOMS: atom_id res chain seq x y z
N MET A 1 10.07 26.38 -2.53
CA MET A 1 8.85 26.64 -1.72
C MET A 1 8.20 25.31 -1.33
N LYS A 2 7.71 25.18 -0.09
CA LYS A 2 6.98 23.98 0.37
C LYS A 2 5.51 24.34 0.59
N LEU A 3 4.61 23.59 -0.03
CA LEU A 3 3.17 23.84 0.02
C LEU A 3 2.43 22.52 0.26
N LEU A 4 1.55 22.47 1.28
CA LEU A 4 0.76 21.27 1.63
C LEU A 4 1.58 19.97 1.77
N GLY A 5 2.82 20.10 2.26
CA GLY A 5 3.73 18.96 2.46
C GLY A 5 4.57 18.56 1.25
N VAL A 6 4.33 19.14 0.05
CA VAL A 6 5.09 18.88 -1.18
C VAL A 6 6.08 20.02 -1.45
N THR A 7 7.29 19.67 -1.84
CA THR A 7 8.33 20.64 -2.26
C THR A 7 8.18 20.95 -3.74
N LEU A 8 7.93 22.21 -4.06
CA LEU A 8 7.78 22.68 -5.43
C LEU A 8 9.05 23.42 -5.89
N PRO A 9 9.43 23.28 -7.17
CA PRO A 9 10.54 24.04 -7.76
C PRO A 9 10.11 25.49 -8.03
N ASP A 10 10.88 26.44 -7.50
CA ASP A 10 10.51 27.87 -7.51
C ASP A 10 10.65 28.54 -8.89
N ASN A 11 11.59 28.06 -9.71
CA ASN A 11 11.89 28.63 -11.03
C ASN A 11 10.93 28.16 -12.14
N LYS A 12 9.82 27.49 -11.80
CA LYS A 12 8.83 27.01 -12.77
C LYS A 12 7.59 27.88 -12.79
N TYR A 13 6.91 27.89 -13.94
CA TYR A 13 5.58 28.47 -14.05
C TYR A 13 4.61 27.78 -13.10
N VAL A 14 3.72 28.55 -12.46
CA VAL A 14 2.76 28.05 -11.47
C VAL A 14 1.95 26.87 -12.02
N LYS A 15 1.47 26.98 -13.28
CA LYS A 15 0.71 25.90 -13.95
C LYS A 15 1.46 24.56 -13.99
N ILE A 16 2.78 24.60 -14.17
CA ILE A 16 3.63 23.40 -14.27
C ILE A 16 3.99 22.93 -12.87
N ALA A 17 4.33 23.84 -11.97
CA ALA A 17 4.63 23.52 -10.58
C ALA A 17 3.47 22.76 -9.92
N LEU A 18 2.22 23.19 -10.15
CA LEU A 18 1.03 22.51 -9.60
C LEU A 18 0.87 21.05 -10.06
N THR A 19 1.40 20.67 -11.23
CA THR A 19 1.33 19.27 -11.70
C THR A 19 2.20 18.30 -10.92
N TYR A 20 3.07 18.80 -10.04
CA TYR A 20 3.83 17.95 -9.12
C TYR A 20 2.93 17.30 -8.06
N PHE A 21 1.77 17.91 -7.75
CA PHE A 21 0.79 17.30 -6.88
C PHE A 21 0.09 16.13 -7.57
N TYR A 22 0.08 14.98 -6.90
CA TYR A 22 -0.69 13.83 -7.35
C TYR A 22 -2.19 14.12 -7.31
N GLY A 23 -2.82 14.04 -8.49
CA GLY A 23 -4.23 14.37 -8.70
C GLY A 23 -4.47 15.63 -9.52
N ILE A 24 -3.44 16.46 -9.72
CA ILE A 24 -3.54 17.68 -10.54
C ILE A 24 -2.88 17.47 -11.90
N GLY A 25 -3.69 17.59 -12.96
CA GLY A 25 -3.20 17.68 -14.35
C GLY A 25 -3.09 19.12 -14.84
N LEU A 26 -2.67 19.29 -16.10
CA LEU A 26 -2.52 20.61 -16.72
C LEU A 26 -3.83 21.41 -16.75
N LYS A 27 -4.93 20.78 -17.20
CA LYS A 27 -6.24 21.44 -17.31
C LYS A 27 -6.78 21.89 -15.95
N THR A 28 -6.58 21.11 -14.90
CA THR A 28 -6.99 21.47 -13.54
C THR A 28 -6.11 22.58 -12.98
N ALA A 29 -4.79 22.53 -13.23
CA ALA A 29 -3.87 23.59 -12.82
C ALA A 29 -4.23 24.93 -13.48
N GLU A 30 -4.54 24.94 -14.78
CA GLU A 30 -4.98 26.15 -15.48
C GLU A 30 -6.26 26.73 -14.88
N LYS A 31 -7.24 25.89 -14.53
CA LYS A 31 -8.46 26.32 -13.84
C LYS A 31 -8.17 26.98 -12.50
N ILE A 32 -7.26 26.40 -11.71
CA ILE A 32 -6.85 26.96 -10.41
C ILE A 32 -6.17 28.31 -10.62
N CYS A 33 -5.25 28.42 -11.60
CA CYS A 33 -4.60 29.69 -11.93
C CYS A 33 -5.62 30.76 -12.37
N SER A 34 -6.63 30.39 -13.16
CA SER A 34 -7.71 31.31 -13.55
C SER A 34 -8.57 31.76 -12.37
N GLN A 35 -8.82 30.90 -11.38
CA GLN A 35 -9.59 31.26 -10.19
C GLN A 35 -8.87 32.28 -9.30
N ILE A 36 -7.54 32.16 -9.19
CA ILE A 36 -6.69 33.05 -8.36
C ILE A 36 -6.22 34.28 -9.18
N SER A 37 -6.69 34.41 -10.42
CA SER A 37 -6.30 35.50 -11.34
C SER A 37 -4.80 35.62 -11.55
N VAL A 38 -4.09 34.48 -11.64
CA VAL A 38 -2.65 34.42 -11.88
C VAL A 38 -2.36 34.33 -13.38
N HIS A 39 -1.43 35.16 -13.86
CA HIS A 39 -1.03 35.14 -15.26
C HIS A 39 -0.31 33.83 -15.66
N LYS A 40 -0.49 33.39 -16.91
CA LYS A 40 0.02 32.09 -17.40
C LYS A 40 1.56 31.97 -17.38
N THR A 41 2.27 33.09 -17.44
CA THR A 41 3.74 33.14 -17.40
C THR A 41 4.29 33.45 -16.01
N CYS A 42 3.43 33.61 -15.00
CA CYS A 42 3.86 33.87 -13.64
C CYS A 42 4.61 32.64 -13.11
N ARG A 43 5.75 32.91 -12.48
CA ARG A 43 6.56 31.89 -11.81
C ARG A 43 6.14 31.73 -10.36
N LEU A 44 6.49 30.59 -9.77
CA LEU A 44 6.09 30.27 -8.41
C LEU A 44 6.68 31.24 -7.37
N ASN A 45 7.88 31.75 -7.62
CA ASN A 45 8.56 32.74 -6.78
C ASN A 45 7.95 34.16 -6.88
N GLU A 46 7.15 34.44 -7.90
CA GLU A 46 6.53 35.75 -8.15
C GLU A 46 5.13 35.87 -7.50
N LEU A 47 4.64 34.79 -6.89
CA LEU A 47 3.33 34.78 -6.23
C LEU A 47 3.32 35.63 -4.97
N THR A 48 2.26 36.40 -4.79
CA THR A 48 2.04 37.19 -3.57
C THR A 48 1.49 36.32 -2.44
N GLU A 49 1.72 36.71 -1.19
CA GLU A 49 1.20 36.01 0.00
C GLU A 49 -0.32 35.75 -0.03
N PRO A 50 -1.20 36.71 -0.40
CA PRO A 50 -2.63 36.43 -0.48
C PRO A 50 -2.96 35.37 -1.54
N GLN A 51 -2.29 35.41 -2.70
CA GLN A 51 -2.47 34.40 -3.74
C GLN A 51 -2.03 33.01 -3.28
N LEU A 52 -0.97 32.92 -2.48
CA LEU A 52 -0.51 31.67 -1.88
C LEU A 52 -1.55 31.11 -0.89
N ASN A 53 -2.18 31.98 -0.08
CA ASN A 53 -3.23 31.57 0.85
C ASN A 53 -4.47 31.08 0.12
N ASP A 54 -4.91 31.78 -0.92
CA ASP A 54 -6.04 31.35 -1.77
C ASP A 54 -5.76 30.01 -2.44
N LEU A 55 -4.54 29.85 -2.95
CA LEU A 55 -4.09 28.61 -3.57
C LEU A 55 -4.09 27.46 -2.56
N ALA A 56 -3.62 27.68 -1.33
CA ALA A 56 -3.64 26.67 -0.26
C ALA A 56 -5.08 26.25 0.11
N LEU A 57 -6.00 27.21 0.18
CA LEU A 57 -7.40 26.96 0.51
C LEU A 57 -8.13 26.18 -0.60
N ILE A 58 -7.87 26.48 -1.87
CA ILE A 58 -8.42 25.73 -3.00
C ILE A 58 -7.88 24.29 -2.99
N LEU A 59 -6.57 24.13 -2.82
CA LEU A 59 -5.95 22.80 -2.81
C LEU A 59 -6.42 21.94 -1.64
N ALA A 60 -6.65 22.53 -0.46
CA ALA A 60 -7.16 21.81 0.72
C ALA A 60 -8.58 21.25 0.52
N ARG A 61 -9.40 21.86 -0.35
CA ARG A 61 -10.75 21.38 -0.68
C ARG A 61 -10.74 20.22 -1.67
N MET A 62 -9.63 19.99 -2.37
CA MET A 62 -9.51 18.95 -3.39
C MET A 62 -9.00 17.64 -2.78
N THR A 63 -9.46 16.51 -3.33
CA THR A 63 -8.93 15.18 -2.94
C THR A 63 -7.58 14.94 -3.62
N LEU A 64 -6.50 15.21 -2.90
CA LEU A 64 -5.12 15.20 -3.44
C LEU A 64 -4.23 14.18 -2.71
N GLU A 65 -3.09 13.89 -3.32
CA GLU A 65 -1.97 13.15 -2.73
C GLU A 65 -2.37 11.85 -2.01
N SER A 66 -2.22 11.82 -0.69
CA SER A 66 -2.39 10.63 0.13
C SER A 66 -3.84 10.15 0.13
N GLU A 67 -4.81 11.07 0.17
CA GLU A 67 -6.23 10.73 0.16
C GLU A 67 -6.61 10.08 -1.17
N LEU A 68 -6.20 10.67 -2.30
CA LEU A 68 -6.48 10.11 -3.62
C LEU A 68 -5.81 8.75 -3.81
N ARG A 69 -4.57 8.57 -3.31
CA ARG A 69 -3.86 7.28 -3.32
C ARG A 69 -4.59 6.24 -2.47
N ARG A 70 -5.05 6.59 -1.27
CA ARG A 70 -5.82 5.71 -0.39
C ARG A 70 -7.12 5.26 -1.06
N LYS A 71 -7.85 6.18 -1.69
CA LYS A 71 -9.08 5.86 -2.43
C LYS A 71 -8.82 4.86 -3.56
N VAL A 72 -7.77 5.05 -4.34
CA VAL A 72 -7.40 4.10 -5.42
C VAL A 72 -7.02 2.73 -4.85
N THR A 73 -6.24 2.69 -3.77
CA THR A 73 -5.88 1.43 -3.12
C THR A 73 -7.10 0.71 -2.56
N ALA A 74 -8.01 1.43 -1.89
CA ALA A 74 -9.25 0.89 -1.35
C ALA A 74 -10.11 0.25 -2.44
N ASN A 75 -10.23 0.90 -3.61
CA ASN A 75 -10.96 0.32 -4.75
C ASN A 75 -10.34 -1.01 -5.23
N ILE A 76 -9.01 -1.09 -5.29
CA ILE A 76 -8.31 -2.32 -5.69
C ILE A 76 -8.50 -3.43 -4.64
N LEU A 77 -8.40 -3.08 -3.35
CA LEU A 77 -8.62 -4.03 -2.25
C LEU A 77 -10.06 -4.55 -2.24
N HIS A 78 -11.03 -3.67 -2.49
CA HIS A 78 -12.43 -4.05 -2.63
C HIS A 78 -12.64 -5.06 -3.77
N HIS A 79 -12.07 -4.81 -4.95
CA HIS A 79 -12.13 -5.76 -6.07
C HIS A 79 -11.49 -7.12 -5.76
N ARG A 80 -10.44 -7.13 -4.92
CA ARG A 80 -9.79 -8.35 -4.44
C ARG A 80 -10.67 -9.09 -3.44
N GLN A 81 -11.24 -8.40 -2.46
CA GLN A 81 -12.10 -8.99 -1.43
C GLN A 81 -13.33 -9.67 -2.04
N ILE A 82 -13.96 -9.05 -3.04
CA ILE A 82 -15.08 -9.64 -3.79
C ILE A 82 -14.64 -10.84 -4.63
N GLY A 83 -13.36 -10.91 -5.03
CA GLY A 83 -12.85 -11.99 -5.88
C GLY A 83 -13.10 -11.79 -7.38
N THR A 84 -13.32 -10.55 -7.82
CA THR A 84 -13.51 -10.20 -9.23
C THR A 84 -12.27 -10.53 -10.10
N TYR A 85 -12.46 -10.66 -11.42
CA TYR A 85 -11.35 -10.83 -12.37
C TYR A 85 -10.28 -9.76 -12.19
N VAL A 86 -10.68 -8.50 -12.06
CA VAL A 86 -9.78 -7.36 -11.83
C VAL A 86 -8.90 -7.57 -10.60
N GLY A 87 -9.51 -7.94 -9.47
CA GLY A 87 -8.80 -8.23 -8.22
C GLY A 87 -7.76 -9.35 -8.39
N LYS A 88 -8.14 -10.46 -9.02
CA LYS A 88 -7.22 -11.58 -9.31
C LYS A 88 -6.03 -11.13 -10.17
N ARG A 89 -6.26 -10.34 -11.21
CA ARG A 89 -5.19 -9.84 -12.09
C ARG A 89 -4.23 -8.89 -11.38
N HIS A 90 -4.73 -8.04 -10.49
CA HIS A 90 -3.88 -7.17 -9.67
C HIS A 90 -2.99 -7.97 -8.71
N VAL A 91 -3.51 -9.03 -8.08
CA VAL A 91 -2.72 -9.92 -7.20
C VAL A 91 -1.65 -10.68 -7.98
N MET A 92 -1.98 -11.17 -9.17
CA MET A 92 -1.05 -11.91 -10.02
C MET A 92 -0.05 -11.01 -10.78
N GLY A 93 -0.16 -9.68 -10.65
CA GLY A 93 0.71 -8.74 -11.37
C GLY A 93 0.50 -8.73 -12.89
N TYR A 94 -0.69 -9.10 -13.37
CA TYR A 94 -0.99 -9.15 -14.80
C TYR A 94 -1.80 -7.94 -15.28
N PRO A 95 -1.81 -7.67 -16.59
CA PRO A 95 -2.69 -6.66 -17.17
C PRO A 95 -4.16 -6.94 -16.88
N VAL A 96 -4.90 -5.88 -16.56
CA VAL A 96 -6.31 -5.94 -16.13
C VAL A 96 -7.26 -5.70 -17.30
N ARG A 97 -6.87 -4.87 -18.27
CA ARG A 97 -7.73 -4.38 -19.37
C ARG A 97 -7.76 -5.32 -20.59
N GLY A 98 -7.83 -6.63 -20.39
CA GLY A 98 -7.95 -7.62 -21.48
C GLY A 98 -6.71 -7.77 -22.37
N GLN A 99 -5.55 -7.27 -21.95
CA GLN A 99 -4.32 -7.31 -22.74
C GLN A 99 -3.66 -8.71 -22.69
N ARG A 100 -2.98 -9.11 -23.78
CA ARG A 100 -2.24 -10.39 -23.88
C ARG A 100 -1.07 -10.44 -22.90
N THR A 101 -0.95 -11.55 -22.16
CA THR A 101 0.08 -11.75 -21.12
C THR A 101 1.39 -12.38 -21.61
N LYS A 102 1.36 -13.04 -22.77
CA LYS A 102 2.51 -13.80 -23.29
C LYS A 102 3.70 -12.89 -23.66
N THR A 103 3.44 -11.80 -24.36
CA THR A 103 4.47 -10.89 -24.89
C THR A 103 4.55 -9.57 -24.11
N ASN A 104 3.41 -8.96 -23.79
CA ASN A 104 3.34 -7.55 -23.35
C ASN A 104 2.83 -7.40 -21.92
N ALA A 105 3.52 -8.00 -20.95
CA ALA A 105 3.15 -7.92 -19.53
C ALA A 105 4.20 -7.27 -18.61
N ARG A 106 5.33 -6.78 -19.16
CA ARG A 106 6.47 -6.32 -18.33
C ARG A 106 6.12 -5.16 -17.39
N THR A 107 5.42 -4.14 -17.88
CA THR A 107 5.00 -2.97 -17.08
C THR A 107 3.99 -3.36 -16.01
N ALA A 108 2.97 -4.16 -16.38
CA ALA A 108 1.99 -4.69 -15.45
C ALA A 108 2.64 -5.52 -14.34
N ARG A 109 3.54 -6.44 -14.67
CA ARG A 109 4.29 -7.24 -13.68
C ARG A 109 5.14 -6.37 -12.75
N LYS A 110 5.68 -5.26 -13.26
CA LYS A 110 6.49 -4.33 -12.46
C LYS A 110 5.64 -3.46 -11.54
N LEU A 111 4.40 -3.12 -11.89
CA LEU A 111 3.63 -2.07 -11.20
C LEU A 111 2.37 -2.61 -10.50
N ASN A 112 1.66 -3.55 -11.13
CA ASN A 112 0.46 -4.15 -10.56
C ASN A 112 0.84 -5.05 -9.38
N GLY A 113 0.09 -4.96 -8.28
CA GLY A 113 0.30 -5.77 -7.07
C GLY A 113 1.21 -5.13 -6.02
N LYS A 114 2.08 -4.18 -6.38
CA LYS A 114 3.01 -3.52 -5.44
C LYS A 114 2.35 -2.81 -4.27
N SER A 115 1.16 -2.25 -4.47
CA SER A 115 0.40 -1.60 -3.40
C SER A 115 -0.19 -2.62 -2.41
N ILE A 116 -0.43 -3.84 -2.85
CA ILE A 116 -1.11 -4.89 -2.08
C ILE A 116 -0.09 -5.75 -1.34
N THR A 117 1.04 -6.10 -1.95
CA THR A 117 2.06 -6.99 -1.37
C THR A 117 2.85 -6.36 -0.22
N ARG A 118 2.90 -5.02 -0.12
CA ARG A 118 3.66 -4.33 0.94
C ARG A 118 3.04 -4.48 2.33
N GLU A 119 1.72 -4.67 2.42
CA GLU A 119 1.02 -4.78 3.71
C GLU A 119 1.11 -6.18 4.34
N TYR A 120 1.51 -7.22 3.57
CA TYR A 120 1.62 -8.60 4.08
C TYR A 120 3.04 -9.01 4.50
N SER A 121 4.02 -8.10 4.41
CA SER A 121 5.39 -8.34 4.90
C SER A 121 5.49 -8.27 6.42
N SER A 122 4.48 -7.74 7.10
CA SER A 122 4.35 -7.77 8.56
C SER A 122 3.20 -8.70 8.94
N LEU A 123 3.52 -9.96 9.23
CA LEU A 123 2.65 -10.87 9.98
C LEU A 123 2.45 -10.35 11.43
N ALA A 124 1.93 -9.13 11.61
CA ALA A 124 1.89 -8.43 12.89
C ALA A 124 0.54 -7.74 13.19
N SER A 125 -0.54 -8.06 12.48
CA SER A 125 -1.88 -7.48 12.76
C SER A 125 -3.01 -8.52 12.83
N LEU A 126 -2.69 -9.76 13.17
CA LEU A 126 -3.66 -10.77 13.59
C LEU A 126 -3.69 -10.86 15.12
N HIS A 127 -4.24 -9.87 15.82
CA HIS A 127 -4.92 -10.07 17.11
C HIS A 127 -5.71 -8.82 17.53
N SER A 128 -6.79 -9.06 18.29
CA SER A 128 -7.65 -8.12 19.02
C SER A 128 -8.83 -7.46 18.29
N SER A 129 -9.80 -8.27 17.89
CA SER A 129 -11.23 -7.92 18.04
C SER A 129 -12.12 -9.15 17.85
N PHE A 130 -11.91 -10.19 18.66
CA PHE A 130 -13.01 -11.08 19.03
C PHE A 130 -13.43 -10.68 20.44
N SER A 131 -14.54 -9.95 20.50
CA SER A 131 -15.23 -9.56 21.73
C SER A 131 -15.65 -10.82 22.47
N ALA A 132 -14.91 -11.19 23.51
CA ALA A 132 -15.32 -12.23 24.44
C ALA A 132 -16.34 -11.66 25.43
N SER A 133 -17.57 -11.55 24.96
CA SER A 133 -18.76 -11.38 25.78
C SER A 133 -19.79 -12.34 25.22
N ASP A 134 -19.83 -13.56 25.77
CA ASP A 134 -21.07 -14.22 26.18
C ASP A 134 -20.87 -15.70 26.53
N HIS A 135 -21.58 -16.10 27.59
CA HIS A 135 -21.92 -17.44 28.08
C HIS A 135 -20.98 -18.21 29.04
N LEU A 136 -21.20 -17.91 30.34
CA LEU A 136 -21.39 -18.81 31.50
C LEU A 136 -21.34 -20.34 31.26
N LEU A 137 -20.58 -21.08 32.08
CA LEU A 137 -21.10 -22.02 33.09
C LEU A 137 -20.00 -22.74 33.92
N LYS A 138 -20.20 -22.72 35.24
CA LYS A 138 -19.80 -23.69 36.29
C LYS A 138 -18.32 -24.09 36.44
N GLN A 139 -17.72 -23.55 37.50
CA GLN A 139 -16.66 -24.21 38.29
C GLN A 139 -17.15 -25.58 38.79
N PRO A 140 -16.30 -26.62 38.76
CA PRO A 140 -16.21 -27.48 39.93
C PRO A 140 -14.80 -27.46 40.53
N GLU A 141 -14.76 -27.03 41.79
CA GLU A 141 -13.74 -27.35 42.77
C GLU A 141 -13.56 -28.88 42.88
N VAL A 142 -12.34 -29.38 42.73
CA VAL A 142 -11.83 -30.53 43.49
C VAL A 142 -10.30 -30.49 43.49
N GLY A 143 -9.75 -30.23 44.67
CA GLY A 143 -8.32 -30.34 44.94
C GLY A 143 -7.85 -31.78 45.16
N PHE A 144 -6.52 -31.89 45.15
CA PHE A 144 -5.67 -32.95 45.68
C PHE A 144 -5.82 -34.38 45.12
N LEU A 145 -4.76 -34.85 44.45
CA LEU A 145 -3.89 -35.88 45.03
C LEU A 145 -2.51 -35.89 44.35
N THR A 146 -1.53 -36.20 45.19
CA THR A 146 -0.09 -36.14 45.01
C THR A 146 0.49 -37.28 44.15
N GLY A 147 1.53 -36.95 43.38
CA GLY A 147 2.70 -37.82 43.15
C GLY A 147 2.66 -38.72 41.91
N LEU A 148 3.63 -38.54 41.01
CA LEU A 148 4.66 -39.56 40.74
C LEU A 148 5.76 -39.03 39.80
N ARG A 149 6.96 -39.51 40.12
CA ARG A 149 8.30 -39.23 39.61
C ARG A 149 8.49 -39.40 38.09
N ASN A 150 9.40 -38.57 37.56
CA ASN A 150 10.42 -38.85 36.54
C ASN A 150 10.07 -39.81 35.38
N PHE A 151 9.96 -39.27 34.16
CA PHE A 151 10.43 -39.97 32.96
C PHE A 151 11.11 -39.02 31.97
N ASN A 152 12.33 -39.40 31.62
CA ASN A 152 13.18 -38.82 30.59
C ASN A 152 12.56 -38.97 29.19
N GLY A 153 12.89 -38.04 28.28
CA GLY A 153 13.12 -38.40 26.89
C GLY A 153 12.31 -37.65 25.82
N LEU A 154 13.09 -37.13 24.85
CA LEU A 154 12.76 -36.94 23.43
C LEU A 154 11.99 -35.68 23.03
N ARG A 155 12.78 -34.61 22.80
CA ARG A 155 12.47 -33.58 21.80
C ARG A 155 12.56 -34.18 20.41
N TYR A 156 11.45 -34.25 19.69
CA TYR A 156 11.42 -34.49 18.25
C TYR A 156 11.63 -33.16 17.49
N PHE A 157 12.79 -33.01 16.86
CA PHE A 157 13.02 -32.06 15.77
C PHE A 157 12.86 -32.81 14.44
N PRO A 158 11.99 -32.36 13.50
CA PRO A 158 11.86 -33.02 12.20
C PRO A 158 13.00 -32.62 11.25
N LEU A 159 13.87 -33.59 10.96
CA LEU A 159 14.82 -33.63 9.85
C LEU A 159 14.08 -33.95 8.54
N VAL A 160 13.88 -32.98 7.65
CA VAL A 160 13.69 -33.25 6.21
C VAL A 160 14.28 -32.11 5.38
N LYS A 161 15.54 -32.27 4.92
CA LYS A 161 16.10 -31.86 3.60
C LYS A 161 17.62 -31.66 3.69
N LEU A 162 18.38 -32.74 3.53
CA LEU A 162 19.75 -32.66 3.01
C LEU A 162 20.17 -34.03 2.45
N VAL A 163 19.53 -34.42 1.35
CA VAL A 163 20.00 -35.48 0.46
C VAL A 163 20.12 -34.86 -0.93
N ASN A 164 21.33 -34.40 -1.25
CA ASN A 164 21.91 -34.40 -2.61
C ASN A 164 23.26 -33.69 -2.57
N LEU A 165 24.25 -34.34 -1.95
CA LEU A 165 25.64 -33.99 -2.15
C LEU A 165 26.56 -35.18 -1.89
N PHE A 166 26.40 -36.31 -2.58
CA PHE A 166 27.46 -37.33 -2.65
C PHE A 166 27.24 -38.28 -3.85
N SER A 167 27.49 -37.78 -5.06
CA SER A 167 27.72 -38.61 -6.25
C SER A 167 28.51 -37.81 -7.29
N ARG A 168 29.72 -37.39 -6.90
CA ARG A 168 30.74 -36.82 -7.81
C ARG A 168 32.14 -37.20 -7.34
N THR A 169 32.45 -38.48 -7.35
CA THR A 169 33.83 -38.98 -7.40
C THR A 169 33.78 -40.44 -7.86
N LEU A 170 33.99 -40.66 -9.15
CA LEU A 170 34.84 -41.74 -9.68
C LEU A 170 34.80 -41.62 -11.21
N LYS A 171 35.84 -40.95 -11.70
CA LYS A 171 36.25 -40.90 -13.10
C LYS A 171 37.45 -41.84 -13.18
N ARG A 172 37.23 -43.05 -13.68
CA ARG A 172 38.17 -43.91 -14.41
C ARG A 172 37.42 -45.16 -14.87
#